data_AF-A0A8C4FCW7-F1
#
_entry.id   AF-A0A8C4FCW7-F1
#
_cell.length_a   1.000
_cell.length_b   1.000
_cell.length_c   1.000
_cell.angle_alpha   90.00
_cell.angle_beta   90.00
_cell.angle_gamma   90.00
#
_symmetry.space_group_name_H-M   'P 1'
#
loop_
_entity.id
_entity.type
_entity.pdbx_description
1 polymer ?
#
loop_
_entity_poly.entity_id
_entity_poly.type
_entity_poly.pdbx_seq_one_letter_code
_entity_poly.pdbx_strand_id
1 'polypeptide(L)'
;MPILSASTGLHETLALLTSQLHPDANHKEDLVFLKDVFSEKSLGYLMKIHDKLRQYEKHSPTPVLHSASCLAEDVEELQNGALEDDERELLLLLSTPHFKAVLAAHDTVAQKNFDPVLPPLPEDLDDDLEEESVKIVRLVKNKEPLGATIRRDEVTGAVIVARIMRGGAADRSGLVHVGDELREVNGNLITHKRPDEISQILSQSQGSITLKIIPAVAEEDKLKESRVYLRALFDYTPYEDKATPCQEAGLPFKRGDILQVVSQEDATWWQAKRVGDCNLRAALVPSTQFQERRLRYRMKMRSFPAPSSPKAPTWFQYVGLCPSYLCSSLTTVGLRRSFRLRKDRQGLPGEPQTPDANHTEFLIYEEVTQYLPRPGERPRLIVLIGSLGARITELKQRVIAENPRRYGFAVPHTTRARKSHEREGVEYHFISKAAFEADIQNGKFIEYGEYKDNLYGTSLESIHRILDQNKACLVDVQPEVSIETDINFKSCNLLVFFSTCSDMCESTSLLPCSAERIDECYGHWVDYVLVKEDPGSALAELQVVLERVQTEPQWVPVCWVRS
;
A
#
# COMPACT_ATOMS: atom_id res chain seq x y z
N MET A 1 47.51 -5.79 31.59
CA MET A 1 46.76 -7.00 31.19
C MET A 1 47.54 -8.22 31.67
N PRO A 2 46.95 -9.18 32.39
CA PRO A 2 47.64 -10.42 32.66
C PRO A 2 47.83 -11.17 31.34
N ILE A 3 49.04 -11.71 31.14
CA ILE A 3 49.43 -12.46 29.95
C ILE A 3 48.72 -13.81 30.02
N LEU A 4 47.74 -14.03 29.15
CA LEU A 4 47.11 -15.35 28.99
C LEU A 4 48.15 -16.28 28.34
N SER A 5 48.50 -17.35 29.03
CA SER A 5 49.34 -18.43 28.50
C SER A 5 48.58 -19.20 27.43
N ALA A 6 49.25 -19.69 26.38
CA ALA A 6 48.65 -20.58 25.38
C ALA A 6 48.10 -21.90 25.96
N SER A 7 48.29 -22.16 27.26
CA SER A 7 47.81 -23.33 27.99
C SER A 7 46.56 -23.09 28.86
N THR A 8 46.06 -21.86 29.01
CA THR A 8 44.86 -21.62 29.84
C THR A 8 43.61 -22.16 29.14
N GLY A 9 42.87 -23.03 29.83
CA GLY A 9 41.64 -23.64 29.31
C GLY A 9 40.55 -22.60 29.11
N LEU A 10 39.60 -22.86 28.21
CA LEU A 10 38.57 -21.88 27.82
C LEU A 10 37.72 -21.44 29.02
N HIS A 11 37.55 -22.35 29.98
CA HIS A 11 36.91 -22.10 31.27
C HIS A 11 37.67 -21.08 32.15
N GLU A 12 39.00 -21.17 32.22
CA GLU A 12 39.82 -20.25 33.02
C GLU A 12 39.86 -18.85 32.41
N THR A 13 39.91 -18.77 31.08
CA THR A 13 39.88 -17.51 30.34
C THR A 13 38.58 -16.74 30.58
N LEU A 14 37.45 -17.45 30.58
CA LEU A 14 36.13 -16.84 30.84
C LEU A 14 35.91 -16.48 32.30
N ALA A 15 36.42 -17.27 33.24
CA ALA A 15 36.41 -16.90 34.66
C ALA A 15 37.22 -15.61 34.92
N LEU A 16 38.38 -15.48 34.26
CA LEU A 16 39.20 -14.27 34.29
C LEU A 16 38.50 -13.06 33.66
N LEU A 17 37.86 -13.23 32.50
CA LEU A 17 37.09 -12.17 31.84
C LEU A 17 35.92 -11.71 32.72
N THR A 18 35.19 -12.65 33.32
CA THR A 18 34.07 -12.35 34.24
C THR A 18 34.52 -11.56 35.46
N SER A 19 35.73 -11.83 35.98
CA SER A 19 36.33 -11.09 37.09
C SER A 19 36.80 -9.67 36.71
N GLN A 20 37.01 -9.40 35.42
CA GLN A 20 37.49 -8.11 34.89
C GLN A 20 36.38 -7.21 34.36
N LEU A 21 35.12 -7.68 34.33
CA LEU A 21 33.97 -6.84 33.98
C LEU A 21 33.73 -5.80 35.09
N HIS A 22 34.25 -4.58 34.90
CA HIS A 22 33.99 -3.44 35.78
C HIS A 22 32.69 -2.71 35.40
N PRO A 23 31.91 -2.24 36.40
CA PRO A 23 30.65 -1.55 36.16
C PRO A 23 30.89 -0.08 35.81
N ASP A 24 31.48 0.21 34.65
CA ASP A 24 31.50 1.58 34.11
C ASP A 24 30.23 1.86 33.30
N ALA A 25 29.67 3.03 33.56
CA ALA A 25 28.27 3.37 33.31
C ALA A 25 27.94 3.57 31.82
N ASN A 26 27.21 2.61 31.23
CA ASN A 26 26.13 2.84 30.25
C ASN A 26 25.35 1.57 29.86
N HIS A 27 25.85 0.37 30.23
CA HIS A 27 25.20 -0.92 29.93
C HIS A 27 25.11 -1.82 31.17
N LYS A 28 24.57 -1.29 32.28
CA LYS A 28 24.50 -2.05 33.55
C LYS A 28 23.67 -3.32 33.43
N GLU A 29 22.58 -3.30 32.67
CA GLU A 29 21.69 -4.46 32.50
C GLU A 29 22.36 -5.57 31.67
N ASP A 30 23.02 -5.21 30.56
CA ASP A 30 23.75 -6.17 29.73
C ASP A 30 24.94 -6.81 30.46
N LEU A 31 25.63 -6.02 31.31
CA LEU A 31 26.73 -6.53 32.14
C LEU A 31 26.24 -7.46 33.25
N VAL A 32 25.08 -7.19 33.84
CA VAL A 32 24.46 -8.09 34.81
C VAL A 32 24.01 -9.39 34.13
N PHE A 33 23.38 -9.29 32.95
CA PHE A 33 23.00 -10.46 32.16
C PHE A 33 24.20 -11.33 31.79
N LEU A 34 25.27 -10.74 31.26
CA LEU A 34 26.49 -11.48 30.92
C LEU A 34 27.13 -12.13 32.14
N LYS A 35 27.15 -11.43 33.29
CA LYS A 35 27.63 -12.00 34.54
C LYS A 35 26.79 -13.19 35.00
N ASP A 36 25.46 -13.11 34.86
CA ASP A 36 24.55 -14.20 35.21
C ASP A 36 24.74 -15.41 34.28
N VAL A 37 24.87 -15.19 32.98
CA VAL A 37 25.14 -16.24 31.98
C VAL A 37 26.50 -16.92 32.24
N PHE A 38 27.57 -16.15 32.46
CA PHE A 38 28.89 -16.72 32.72
C PHE A 38 29.02 -17.37 34.10
N SER A 39 28.17 -16.97 35.06
CA SER A 39 28.12 -17.58 36.40
C SER A 39 27.20 -18.81 36.44
N GLU A 40 26.50 -19.13 35.34
CA GLU A 40 25.61 -20.28 35.29
C GLU A 40 26.39 -21.60 35.39
N LYS A 41 25.99 -22.45 36.34
CA LYS A 41 26.71 -23.72 36.61
C LYS A 41 26.70 -24.66 35.41
N SER A 42 25.61 -24.67 34.63
CA SER A 42 25.43 -25.49 33.43
C SER A 42 26.51 -25.18 32.38
N LEU A 43 26.74 -23.89 32.10
CA LEU A 43 27.78 -23.43 31.18
C LEU A 43 29.19 -23.79 31.67
N GLY A 44 29.42 -23.66 32.98
CA GLY A 44 30.67 -24.10 33.61
C GLY A 44 30.94 -25.60 33.44
N TYR A 45 29.92 -26.45 33.57
CA TYR A 45 30.05 -27.89 33.30
C TYR A 45 30.28 -28.17 31.81
N LEU A 46 29.55 -27.51 30.92
CA LEU A 46 29.69 -27.68 29.48
C LEU A 46 31.10 -27.33 29.00
N MET A 47 31.69 -26.27 29.54
CA MET A 47 33.06 -25.88 29.22
C MET A 47 34.10 -26.86 29.76
N LYS A 48 33.89 -27.40 30.96
CA LYS A 48 34.74 -28.48 31.49
C LYS A 48 34.65 -29.75 30.65
N ILE A 49 33.46 -30.09 30.15
CA ILE A 49 33.25 -31.22 29.23
C ILE A 49 33.98 -30.96 27.93
N HIS A 50 33.83 -29.76 27.34
CA HIS A 50 34.55 -29.37 26.12
C HIS A 50 36.07 -29.49 26.29
N ASP A 51 36.63 -28.96 27.39
CA ASP A 51 38.07 -29.03 27.65
C ASP A 51 38.54 -30.48 27.85
N LYS A 52 37.71 -31.34 28.46
CA LYS A 52 37.99 -32.78 28.57
C LYS A 52 37.89 -33.51 27.24
N LEU A 53 36.93 -33.19 26.39
CA LEU A 53 36.80 -33.74 25.04
C LEU A 53 37.98 -33.32 24.15
N ARG A 54 38.42 -32.06 24.23
CA ARG A 54 39.64 -31.57 23.55
C ARG A 54 40.91 -32.26 24.02
N GLN A 55 41.00 -32.58 25.32
CA GLN A 55 42.11 -33.40 25.85
C GLN A 55 42.06 -34.83 25.30
N TYR A 56 40.86 -35.42 25.21
CA TYR A 56 40.64 -36.75 24.66
C TYR A 56 40.93 -36.83 23.16
N GLU A 57 40.57 -35.80 22.39
CA GLU A 57 40.88 -35.67 20.97
C GLU A 57 42.40 -35.64 20.70
N LYS A 58 43.18 -35.06 21.63
CA LYS A 58 44.65 -35.02 21.56
C LYS A 58 45.33 -36.28 22.08
N HIS A 59 44.75 -36.96 23.07
CA HIS A 59 45.32 -38.14 23.74
C HIS A 59 44.27 -39.24 23.85
N SER A 60 43.78 -39.72 22.71
CA SER A 60 42.85 -40.85 22.71
C SER A 60 43.60 -42.09 23.20
N PRO A 61 43.08 -42.85 24.18
CA PRO A 61 43.71 -44.10 24.60
C PRO A 61 43.77 -45.04 23.39
N THR A 62 44.98 -45.44 23.00
CA THR A 62 45.16 -46.42 21.94
C THR A 62 44.87 -47.81 22.50
N PRO A 63 43.94 -48.57 21.92
CA PRO A 63 43.67 -49.92 22.38
C PRO A 63 44.91 -50.79 22.16
N VAL A 64 45.25 -51.62 23.15
CA VAL A 64 46.42 -52.52 23.08
C VAL A 64 46.23 -53.59 21.99
N LEU A 65 44.97 -53.99 21.75
CA LEU A 65 44.57 -54.91 20.69
C LEU A 65 43.20 -54.46 20.15
N HIS A 66 42.86 -54.82 18.92
CA HIS A 66 41.57 -54.49 18.30
C HIS A 66 40.73 -55.73 17.96
N SER A 67 41.18 -56.91 18.36
CA SER A 67 40.60 -58.22 18.00
C SER A 67 40.70 -59.21 19.17
N ALA A 68 40.41 -58.75 20.38
CA ALA A 68 40.49 -59.56 21.60
C ALA A 68 39.44 -60.68 21.64
N SER A 69 38.29 -60.49 20.97
CA SER A 69 37.27 -61.52 20.82
C SER A 69 37.75 -62.66 19.91
N CYS A 70 38.36 -62.36 18.77
CA CYS A 70 38.92 -63.38 17.87
C CYS A 70 40.04 -64.16 18.55
N LEU A 71 40.91 -63.49 19.30
CA LEU A 71 41.97 -64.14 20.06
C LEU A 71 41.41 -65.12 21.11
N ALA A 72 40.30 -64.76 21.77
CA ALA A 72 39.64 -65.65 22.73
C ALA A 72 39.03 -66.89 22.06
N GLU A 73 38.48 -66.74 20.86
CA GLU A 73 37.97 -67.86 20.04
C GLU A 73 39.11 -68.77 19.57
N ASP A 74 40.23 -68.21 19.12
CA ASP A 74 41.43 -68.99 18.74
C ASP A 74 41.95 -69.82 19.93
N VAL A 75 41.92 -69.29 21.15
CA VAL A 75 42.30 -70.01 22.38
C VAL A 75 41.30 -71.11 22.73
N GLU A 76 40.00 -70.91 22.45
CA GLU A 76 39.00 -71.98 22.57
C GLU A 76 39.25 -73.11 21.55
N GLU A 77 39.66 -72.78 20.32
CA GLU A 77 39.89 -73.75 19.22
C GLU A 77 41.22 -74.52 19.31
N LEU A 78 42.26 -73.94 19.91
CA LEU A 78 43.59 -74.56 20.00
C LEU A 78 43.71 -75.68 21.05
N GLN A 79 42.62 -76.03 21.75
CA GLN A 79 42.61 -77.08 22.78
C GLN A 79 42.79 -78.48 22.18
N ASN A 80 44.02 -78.98 22.17
CA ASN A 80 44.33 -80.38 21.88
C ASN A 80 45.23 -80.96 22.99
N GLY A 81 44.65 -81.39 24.11
CA GLY A 81 45.40 -82.03 25.20
C GLY A 81 44.63 -82.17 26.52
N ALA A 82 45.29 -82.78 27.52
CA ALA A 82 44.81 -82.77 28.91
C ALA A 82 45.11 -81.41 29.53
N LEU A 83 44.08 -80.68 29.93
CA LEU A 83 44.17 -79.31 30.43
C LEU A 83 44.51 -79.28 31.93
N GLU A 84 45.39 -78.37 32.34
CA GLU A 84 45.58 -78.05 33.76
C GLU A 84 44.37 -77.29 34.33
N ASP A 85 44.23 -77.27 35.66
CA ASP A 85 43.08 -76.66 36.33
C ASP A 85 42.93 -75.16 36.01
N ASP A 86 44.04 -74.43 35.89
CA ASP A 86 44.08 -73.00 35.53
C ASP A 86 43.62 -72.76 34.08
N GLU A 87 44.01 -73.64 33.16
CA GLU A 87 43.59 -73.57 31.74
C GLU A 87 42.08 -73.79 31.62
N ARG A 88 41.55 -74.74 32.39
CA ARG A 88 40.11 -75.02 32.42
C ARG A 88 39.31 -73.87 33.02
N GLU A 89 39.83 -73.19 34.04
CA GLU A 89 39.20 -71.99 34.61
C GLU A 89 39.19 -70.82 33.61
N LEU A 90 40.31 -70.59 32.93
CA LEU A 90 40.40 -69.55 31.89
C LEU A 90 39.41 -69.79 30.76
N LEU A 91 39.29 -71.03 30.29
CA LEU A 91 38.33 -71.40 29.24
C LEU A 91 36.88 -71.27 29.70
N LEU A 92 36.60 -71.60 30.96
CA LEU A 92 35.28 -71.35 31.54
C LEU A 92 34.96 -69.85 31.56
N LEU A 93 35.94 -69.01 31.90
CA LEU A 93 35.78 -67.55 31.93
C LEU A 93 35.55 -66.97 30.52
N LEU A 94 36.39 -67.36 29.56
CA LEU A 94 36.31 -66.91 28.16
C LEU A 94 35.01 -67.37 27.49
N SER A 95 34.51 -68.55 27.85
CA SER A 95 33.23 -69.08 27.34
C SER A 95 31.99 -68.43 27.96
N THR A 96 32.13 -67.65 29.06
CA THR A 96 30.98 -66.97 29.65
C THR A 96 30.42 -65.87 28.74
N PRO A 97 29.08 -65.77 28.61
CA PRO A 97 28.45 -64.81 27.70
C PRO A 97 28.75 -63.35 28.07
N HIS A 98 28.92 -63.07 29.38
CA HIS A 98 29.26 -61.73 29.84
C HIS A 98 30.67 -61.32 29.44
N PHE A 99 31.64 -62.24 29.52
CA PHE A 99 33.01 -61.95 29.13
C PHE A 99 33.14 -61.82 27.61
N LYS A 100 32.47 -62.68 26.83
CA LYS A 100 32.34 -62.54 25.37
C LYS A 100 31.74 -61.19 24.97
N ALA A 101 30.69 -60.74 25.67
CA ALA A 101 30.10 -59.42 25.42
C ALA A 101 31.06 -58.25 25.73
N VAL A 102 31.87 -58.37 26.79
CA VAL A 102 32.91 -57.37 27.12
C VAL A 102 34.01 -57.32 26.06
N LEU A 103 34.47 -58.48 25.57
CA LEU A 103 35.47 -58.55 24.49
C LEU A 103 34.91 -57.99 23.17
N ALA A 104 33.67 -58.29 22.83
CA ALA A 104 33.00 -57.74 21.65
C ALA A 104 32.82 -56.21 21.74
N ALA A 105 32.42 -55.71 22.91
CA ALA A 105 32.32 -54.26 23.14
C ALA A 105 33.69 -53.57 23.09
N HIS A 106 34.72 -54.20 23.65
CA HIS A 106 36.10 -53.73 23.54
C HIS A 106 36.53 -53.63 22.07
N ASP A 107 36.31 -54.68 21.27
CA ASP A 107 36.71 -54.69 19.86
C ASP A 107 35.92 -53.66 19.04
N THR A 108 34.62 -53.48 19.30
CA THR A 108 33.79 -52.45 18.67
C THR A 108 34.33 -51.04 18.94
N VAL A 109 34.74 -50.76 20.18
CA VAL A 109 35.33 -49.46 20.56
C VAL A 109 36.75 -49.31 20.01
N ALA A 110 37.57 -50.36 20.08
CA ALA A 110 38.95 -50.37 19.62
C ALA A 110 39.06 -50.19 18.10
N GLN A 111 38.14 -50.78 17.33
CA GLN A 111 38.03 -50.65 15.87
C GLN A 111 37.32 -49.36 15.45
N LYS A 112 36.87 -48.53 16.40
CA LYS A 112 36.05 -47.33 16.16
C LYS A 112 34.76 -47.61 15.37
N ASN A 113 34.21 -48.81 15.49
CA ASN A 113 33.04 -49.28 14.74
C ASN A 113 31.74 -49.06 15.53
N PHE A 114 31.60 -47.87 16.12
CA PHE A 114 30.43 -47.49 16.94
C PHE A 114 29.52 -46.48 16.24
N ASP A 115 29.92 -45.95 15.08
CA ASP A 115 29.09 -45.07 14.28
C ASP A 115 28.12 -45.88 13.40
N PRO A 116 26.87 -45.42 13.19
CA PRO A 116 25.94 -46.10 12.31
C PRO A 116 26.47 -46.09 10.88
N VAL A 117 26.78 -47.27 10.33
CA VAL A 117 27.22 -47.42 8.95
C VAL A 117 26.05 -47.16 8.01
N LEU A 118 26.11 -46.05 7.27
CA LEU A 118 25.16 -45.75 6.20
C LEU A 118 25.39 -46.71 5.01
N PRO A 119 24.33 -47.09 4.26
CA PRO A 119 24.50 -47.87 3.03
C PRO A 119 25.46 -47.14 2.07
N PRO A 120 26.35 -47.86 1.37
CA PRO A 120 27.20 -47.24 0.36
C PRO A 120 26.33 -46.64 -0.75
N LEU A 121 26.62 -45.39 -1.10
CA LEU A 121 25.95 -44.69 -2.20
C LEU A 121 26.31 -45.36 -3.54
N PRO A 122 25.37 -45.48 -4.50
CA PRO A 122 25.67 -45.99 -5.84
C PRO A 122 26.77 -45.18 -6.53
N GLU A 123 27.67 -45.86 -7.26
CA GLU A 123 28.85 -45.29 -7.94
C GLU A 123 28.52 -44.31 -9.09
N ASP A 124 27.24 -44.15 -9.44
CA ASP A 124 26.77 -43.29 -10.54
C ASP A 124 26.41 -41.85 -10.08
N LEU A 125 26.78 -41.43 -8.87
CA LEU A 125 26.37 -40.12 -8.33
C LEU A 125 27.42 -39.01 -8.42
N ASP A 126 28.65 -39.27 -8.87
CA ASP A 126 29.73 -38.28 -8.78
C ASP A 126 29.78 -37.25 -9.95
N ASP A 127 28.90 -37.34 -10.96
CA ASP A 127 28.75 -36.30 -12.00
C ASP A 127 27.47 -35.43 -11.85
N ASP A 128 26.54 -35.80 -10.96
CA ASP A 128 25.25 -35.09 -10.78
C ASP A 128 25.08 -34.45 -9.39
N LEU A 129 26.12 -34.42 -8.53
CA LEU A 129 26.05 -33.74 -7.23
C LEU A 129 26.07 -32.20 -7.31
N GLU A 130 26.10 -31.65 -8.54
CA GLU A 130 25.73 -30.25 -8.83
C GLU A 130 24.26 -30.10 -9.30
N GLU A 131 23.42 -31.16 -9.29
CA GLU A 131 21.97 -31.00 -9.49
C GLU A 131 21.37 -30.23 -8.31
N GLU A 132 21.34 -28.91 -8.48
CA GLU A 132 20.53 -27.95 -7.73
C GLU A 132 19.18 -28.59 -7.36
N SER A 133 18.92 -28.80 -6.06
CA SER A 133 17.77 -29.59 -5.59
C SER A 133 16.47 -29.15 -6.25
N VAL A 134 15.94 -29.98 -7.15
CA VAL A 134 14.82 -29.60 -8.00
C VAL A 134 13.49 -29.89 -7.29
N LYS A 135 12.62 -28.89 -7.22
CA LYS A 135 11.27 -28.97 -6.66
C LYS A 135 10.24 -29.08 -7.80
N ILE A 136 9.43 -30.14 -7.76
CA ILE A 136 8.31 -30.32 -8.69
C ILE A 136 7.03 -29.80 -8.03
N VAL A 137 6.39 -28.81 -8.64
CA VAL A 137 5.15 -28.21 -8.15
C VAL A 137 4.01 -28.45 -9.13
N ARG A 138 2.82 -28.73 -8.61
CA ARG A 138 1.62 -28.97 -9.39
C ARG A 138 0.57 -27.93 -9.05
N LEU A 139 0.20 -27.12 -10.04
CA LEU A 139 -0.73 -26.01 -9.93
C LEU A 139 -1.99 -26.31 -10.73
N VAL A 140 -3.15 -25.90 -10.21
CA VAL A 140 -4.42 -26.01 -10.94
C VAL A 140 -4.78 -24.64 -11.49
N LYS A 141 -4.94 -24.57 -12.82
CA LYS A 141 -5.26 -23.35 -13.57
C LYS A 141 -6.70 -23.41 -14.09
N ASN A 142 -7.49 -22.40 -13.75
CA ASN A 142 -8.91 -22.29 -14.08
C ASN A 142 -9.18 -21.18 -15.11
N LYS A 143 -8.75 -21.34 -16.36
CA LYS A 143 -8.82 -20.32 -17.45
C LYS A 143 -8.16 -18.96 -17.18
N GLU A 144 -7.87 -18.63 -15.93
CA GLU A 144 -7.09 -17.47 -15.50
C GLU A 144 -5.59 -17.71 -15.66
N PRO A 145 -4.78 -16.66 -15.87
CA PRO A 145 -3.33 -16.75 -15.77
C PRO A 145 -2.90 -17.17 -14.35
N LEU A 146 -1.75 -17.84 -14.24
CA LEU A 146 -1.24 -18.34 -12.95
C LEU A 146 -1.00 -17.23 -11.92
N GLY A 147 -0.78 -15.99 -12.36
CA GLY A 147 -0.48 -14.87 -11.46
C GLY A 147 0.97 -14.86 -11.01
N ALA A 148 1.90 -15.17 -11.91
CA ALA A 148 3.33 -14.95 -11.71
C ALA A 148 3.88 -14.30 -12.97
N THR A 149 4.87 -13.41 -12.84
CA THR A 149 5.64 -12.88 -13.95
C THR A 149 7.01 -13.54 -13.97
N ILE A 150 7.51 -13.81 -15.17
CA ILE A 150 8.82 -14.39 -15.40
C ILE A 150 9.72 -13.37 -16.07
N ARG A 151 11.01 -13.41 -15.76
CA ARG A 151 12.04 -12.68 -16.49
C ARG A 151 13.15 -13.64 -16.88
N ARG A 152 13.84 -13.32 -17.96
CA ARG A 152 15.09 -14.00 -18.31
C ARG A 152 16.23 -13.25 -17.66
N ASP A 153 17.07 -13.97 -16.91
CA ASP A 153 18.31 -13.41 -16.42
C ASP A 153 19.30 -13.22 -17.58
N GLU A 154 19.93 -12.05 -17.64
CA GLU A 154 20.82 -11.69 -18.76
C GLU A 154 22.17 -12.41 -18.67
N VAL A 155 22.60 -12.76 -17.45
CA VAL A 155 23.91 -13.38 -17.20
C VAL A 155 23.84 -14.89 -17.37
N THR A 156 22.92 -15.55 -16.67
CA THR A 156 22.79 -17.01 -16.71
C THR A 156 21.94 -17.50 -17.88
N GLY A 157 21.10 -16.63 -18.46
CA GLY A 157 20.11 -17.02 -19.46
C GLY A 157 18.92 -17.79 -18.91
N ALA A 158 18.89 -18.03 -17.58
CA ALA A 158 17.87 -18.76 -16.87
C ALA A 158 16.53 -17.98 -16.81
N VAL A 159 15.43 -18.72 -16.70
CA VAL A 159 14.10 -18.11 -16.55
C VAL A 159 13.72 -18.12 -15.08
N ILE A 160 13.60 -16.94 -14.49
CA ILE A 160 13.34 -16.79 -13.05
C ILE A 160 11.98 -16.13 -12.82
N VAL A 161 11.32 -16.54 -11.74
CA VAL A 161 10.08 -15.91 -11.27
C VAL A 161 10.42 -14.52 -10.75
N ALA A 162 9.96 -13.49 -11.44
CA ALA A 162 10.25 -12.10 -11.10
C ALA A 162 9.28 -11.53 -10.06
N ARG A 163 8.02 -11.96 -10.07
CA ARG A 163 6.97 -11.48 -9.17
C ARG A 163 5.84 -12.49 -9.05
N ILE A 164 5.24 -12.57 -7.86
CA ILE A 164 3.98 -13.27 -7.60
C ILE A 164 2.85 -12.24 -7.45
N MET A 165 1.75 -12.43 -8.19
CA MET A 165 0.57 -11.58 -8.17
C MET A 165 -0.41 -12.07 -7.10
N ARG A 166 -0.72 -11.20 -6.12
CA ARG A 166 -1.58 -11.52 -4.99
C ARG A 166 -2.95 -11.97 -5.42
N GLY A 167 -3.44 -13.04 -4.82
CA GLY A 167 -4.72 -13.67 -5.14
C GLY A 167 -4.77 -14.42 -6.47
N GLY A 168 -3.65 -14.56 -7.19
CA GLY A 168 -3.51 -15.47 -8.33
C GLY A 168 -3.33 -16.94 -7.89
N ALA A 169 -3.35 -17.88 -8.84
CA ALA A 169 -3.20 -19.31 -8.54
C ALA A 169 -1.83 -19.66 -7.90
N ALA A 170 -0.75 -18.99 -8.33
CA ALA A 170 0.58 -19.15 -7.77
C ALA A 170 0.64 -18.71 -6.30
N ASP A 171 0.14 -17.51 -5.99
CA ASP A 171 0.07 -16.95 -4.62
C ASP A 171 -0.76 -17.85 -3.69
N ARG A 172 -1.96 -18.25 -4.12
CA ARG A 172 -2.85 -19.12 -3.32
C ARG A 172 -2.27 -20.50 -3.05
N SER A 173 -1.36 -20.99 -3.90
CA SER A 173 -0.71 -22.28 -3.71
C SER A 173 0.41 -22.24 -2.66
N GLY A 174 1.09 -21.08 -2.53
CA GLY A 174 2.31 -20.97 -1.73
C GLY A 174 3.47 -21.87 -2.19
N LEU A 175 3.40 -22.46 -3.38
CA LEU A 175 4.40 -23.41 -3.87
C LEU A 175 5.52 -22.76 -4.67
N VAL A 176 5.26 -21.56 -5.22
CA VAL A 176 6.17 -20.79 -6.08
C VAL A 176 6.46 -19.46 -5.42
N HIS A 177 7.74 -19.09 -5.37
CA HIS A 177 8.25 -17.87 -4.75
C HIS A 177 9.00 -17.01 -5.76
N VAL A 178 9.20 -15.75 -5.40
CA VAL A 178 10.04 -14.84 -6.18
C VAL A 178 11.49 -15.32 -6.11
N GLY A 179 12.17 -15.35 -7.26
CA GLY A 179 13.53 -15.86 -7.39
C GLY A 179 13.62 -17.31 -7.85
N ASP A 180 12.56 -18.10 -7.74
CA ASP A 180 12.55 -19.49 -8.20
C ASP A 180 12.93 -19.59 -9.68
N GLU A 181 13.88 -20.46 -10.01
CA GLU A 181 14.27 -20.71 -11.40
C GLU A 181 13.40 -21.80 -12.01
N LEU A 182 12.82 -21.53 -13.18
CA LEU A 182 11.95 -22.44 -13.89
C LEU A 182 12.75 -23.22 -14.95
N ARG A 183 12.75 -24.55 -14.85
CA ARG A 183 13.48 -25.46 -15.77
C ARG A 183 12.55 -26.14 -16.77
N GLU A 184 11.38 -26.62 -16.31
CA GLU A 184 10.40 -27.29 -17.17
C GLU A 184 8.95 -26.89 -16.86
N VAL A 185 8.11 -26.88 -17.91
CA VAL A 185 6.66 -26.67 -17.83
C VAL A 185 5.95 -27.80 -18.58
N ASN A 186 5.19 -28.63 -17.87
CA ASN A 186 4.49 -29.80 -18.42
C ASN A 186 5.43 -30.73 -19.24
N GLY A 187 6.66 -30.91 -18.76
CA GLY A 187 7.69 -31.71 -19.44
C GLY A 187 8.38 -31.01 -20.62
N ASN A 188 8.03 -29.75 -20.92
CA ASN A 188 8.76 -28.94 -21.90
C ASN A 188 9.90 -28.18 -21.21
N LEU A 189 11.13 -28.39 -21.67
CA LEU A 189 12.29 -27.60 -21.24
C LEU A 189 12.14 -26.14 -21.69
N ILE A 190 12.42 -25.20 -20.78
CA ILE A 190 12.22 -23.76 -21.05
C ILE A 190 13.49 -22.91 -21.06
N THR A 191 14.66 -23.45 -20.70
CA THR A 191 15.95 -22.74 -20.65
C THR A 191 16.32 -22.00 -21.94
N HIS A 192 15.88 -22.50 -23.10
CA HIS A 192 16.17 -21.88 -24.40
C HIS A 192 14.99 -21.09 -24.99
N LYS A 193 13.84 -21.02 -24.30
CA LYS A 193 12.64 -20.36 -24.81
C LYS A 193 12.59 -18.90 -24.36
N ARG A 194 12.00 -18.05 -25.21
CA ARG A 194 11.75 -16.65 -24.83
C ARG A 194 10.55 -16.56 -23.87
N PRO A 195 10.49 -15.53 -22.99
CA PRO A 195 9.36 -15.33 -22.09
C PRO A 195 7.99 -15.35 -22.79
N ASP A 196 7.90 -14.78 -24.00
CA ASP A 196 6.66 -14.76 -24.80
C ASP A 196 6.20 -16.18 -25.20
N GLU A 197 7.14 -17.04 -25.58
CA GLU A 197 6.87 -18.44 -25.94
C GLU A 197 6.42 -19.25 -24.73
N ILE A 198 7.03 -18.99 -23.57
CA ILE A 198 6.67 -19.64 -22.30
C ILE A 198 5.27 -19.17 -21.86
N SER A 199 4.97 -17.88 -22.01
CA SER A 199 3.63 -17.32 -21.77
C SER A 199 2.58 -17.98 -22.67
N GLN A 200 2.92 -18.21 -23.95
CA GLN A 200 2.04 -18.91 -24.89
C GLN A 200 1.80 -20.38 -24.50
N ILE A 201 2.83 -21.11 -24.06
CA ILE A 201 2.69 -22.50 -23.58
C ILE A 201 1.82 -22.55 -22.33
N LEU A 202 2.06 -21.64 -21.39
CA LEU A 202 1.29 -21.54 -20.15
C LEU A 202 -0.16 -21.11 -20.42
N SER A 203 -0.41 -20.24 -21.40
CA SER A 203 -1.77 -19.78 -21.74
C SER A 203 -2.61 -20.88 -22.39
N GLN A 204 -2.02 -21.67 -23.28
CA GLN A 204 -2.66 -22.82 -23.94
C GLN A 204 -2.93 -24.00 -22.99
N SER A 205 -2.11 -24.14 -21.95
CA SER A 205 -2.30 -25.17 -20.93
C SER A 205 -3.53 -24.87 -20.05
N GLN A 206 -4.37 -25.88 -19.82
CA GLN A 206 -5.57 -25.81 -18.97
C GLN A 206 -5.58 -26.96 -17.96
N GLY A 207 -6.16 -26.72 -16.78
CA GLY A 207 -6.22 -27.72 -15.72
C GLY A 207 -4.91 -27.80 -14.93
N SER A 208 -4.35 -29.01 -14.79
CA SER A 208 -3.14 -29.23 -14.00
C SER A 208 -1.87 -28.86 -14.76
N ILE A 209 -1.10 -27.92 -14.25
CA ILE A 209 0.22 -27.54 -14.74
C ILE A 209 1.28 -28.06 -13.77
N THR A 210 2.26 -28.79 -14.29
CA THR A 210 3.42 -29.26 -13.54
C THR A 210 4.62 -28.39 -13.89
N LEU A 211 5.24 -27.77 -12.89
CA LEU A 211 6.46 -26.98 -13.06
C LEU A 211 7.61 -27.68 -12.32
N LYS A 212 8.76 -27.74 -12.99
CA LYS A 212 10.02 -28.17 -12.39
C LYS A 212 10.84 -26.91 -12.12
N ILE A 213 11.04 -26.59 -10.85
CA ILE A 213 11.69 -25.35 -10.40
C ILE A 213 12.88 -25.63 -9.48
N ILE A 214 13.85 -24.74 -9.48
CA ILE A 214 14.94 -24.72 -8.53
C ILE A 214 14.60 -23.60 -7.53
N PRO A 215 14.35 -23.93 -6.25
CA PRO A 215 13.93 -22.95 -5.27
C PRO A 215 15.05 -21.95 -5.00
N ALA A 216 14.72 -20.67 -4.97
CA ALA A 216 15.67 -19.67 -4.48
C ALA A 216 15.92 -19.85 -2.97
N VAL A 217 17.12 -19.49 -2.50
CA VAL A 217 17.43 -19.44 -1.06
C VAL A 217 16.43 -18.50 -0.39
N ALA A 218 15.51 -19.07 0.39
CA ALA A 218 14.36 -18.37 0.93
C ALA A 218 14.81 -17.39 2.03
N GLU A 219 14.74 -16.09 1.76
CA GLU A 219 14.51 -15.12 2.83
C GLU A 219 13.03 -15.23 3.21
N GLU A 220 12.75 -15.50 4.49
CA GLU A 220 11.37 -15.55 4.99
C GLU A 220 10.67 -14.21 4.78
N ASP A 221 9.75 -14.20 3.82
CA ASP A 221 8.88 -13.09 3.48
C ASP A 221 7.88 -12.86 4.64
N LYS A 222 8.28 -12.05 5.63
CA LYS A 222 7.36 -11.52 6.67
C LYS A 222 6.45 -10.46 6.05
N LEU A 223 5.49 -10.92 5.27
CA LEU A 223 4.59 -10.08 4.50
C LEU A 223 3.57 -9.40 5.41
N LYS A 224 3.64 -8.07 5.50
CA LYS A 224 2.57 -7.25 6.06
C LYS A 224 1.52 -7.02 4.99
N GLU A 225 0.36 -7.67 5.12
CA GLU A 225 -0.83 -7.27 4.37
C GLU A 225 -1.24 -5.85 4.79
N SER A 226 -0.81 -4.85 4.04
CA SER A 226 -1.27 -3.47 4.19
C SER A 226 -2.50 -3.28 3.32
N ARG A 227 -3.69 -3.58 3.86
CA ARG A 227 -4.96 -3.33 3.18
C ARG A 227 -5.30 -1.84 3.27
N VAL A 228 -4.96 -1.09 2.23
CA VAL A 228 -5.25 0.34 2.12
C VAL A 228 -6.17 0.57 0.93
N TYR A 229 -7.16 1.44 1.08
CA TYR A 229 -8.02 1.86 0.00
C TYR A 229 -7.63 3.26 -0.45
N LEU A 230 -7.41 3.40 -1.76
CA LEU A 230 -6.97 4.64 -2.38
C LEU A 230 -7.97 5.07 -3.45
N ARG A 231 -8.28 6.36 -3.53
CA ARG A 231 -8.99 6.97 -4.65
C ARG A 231 -7.96 7.46 -5.68
N ALA A 232 -8.11 7.05 -6.93
CA ALA A 232 -7.26 7.51 -8.02
C ALA A 232 -7.60 8.95 -8.42
N LEU A 233 -6.61 9.84 -8.46
CA LEU A 233 -6.82 11.25 -8.84
C LEU A 233 -6.39 11.55 -10.28
N PHE A 234 -6.03 10.51 -11.04
CA PHE A 234 -5.60 10.58 -12.44
C PHE A 234 -6.00 9.32 -13.20
N ASP A 235 -5.92 9.39 -14.52
CA ASP A 235 -6.15 8.26 -15.42
C ASP A 235 -4.87 7.46 -15.67
N TYR A 236 -4.98 6.14 -15.68
CA TYR A 236 -3.85 5.26 -15.99
C TYR A 236 -4.22 4.19 -17.02
N THR A 237 -3.50 4.20 -18.13
CA THR A 237 -3.60 3.22 -19.21
C THR A 237 -2.29 2.41 -19.30
N PRO A 238 -2.25 1.16 -18.79
CA PRO A 238 -1.02 0.36 -18.77
C PRO A 238 -0.40 0.11 -20.15
N TYR A 239 -1.23 -0.04 -21.19
CA TYR A 239 -0.78 -0.31 -22.55
C TYR A 239 -0.03 0.86 -23.21
N GLU A 240 -0.29 2.09 -22.77
CA GLU A 240 0.42 3.29 -23.23
C GLU A 240 1.74 3.51 -22.46
N ASP A 241 1.87 2.88 -21.30
CA ASP A 241 3.00 3.06 -20.40
C ASP A 241 4.11 2.06 -20.68
N LYS A 242 5.15 2.54 -21.37
CA LYS A 242 6.36 1.78 -21.72
C LYS A 242 7.20 1.35 -20.53
N ALA A 243 7.03 1.98 -19.37
CA ALA A 243 7.79 1.64 -18.16
C ALA A 243 7.08 0.60 -17.29
N THR A 244 5.88 0.15 -17.68
CA THR A 244 5.18 -0.97 -17.03
C THR A 244 5.93 -2.27 -17.28
N PRO A 245 6.33 -3.05 -16.24
CA PRO A 245 7.10 -4.28 -16.40
C PRO A 245 6.39 -5.33 -17.25
N CYS A 246 5.06 -5.41 -17.12
CA CYS A 246 4.20 -6.27 -17.91
C CYS A 246 2.87 -5.56 -18.12
N GLN A 247 2.59 -5.16 -19.37
CA GLN A 247 1.38 -4.40 -19.71
C GLN A 247 0.10 -5.19 -19.43
N GLU A 248 0.11 -6.50 -19.65
CA GLU A 248 -1.02 -7.41 -19.36
C GLU A 248 -1.30 -7.58 -17.86
N ALA A 249 -0.30 -7.29 -17.01
CA ALA A 249 -0.45 -7.33 -15.57
C ALA A 249 -0.86 -5.97 -14.99
N GLY A 250 -0.90 -4.90 -15.79
CA GLY A 250 -1.28 -3.57 -15.33
C GLY A 250 -2.79 -3.45 -15.10
N LEU A 251 -3.18 -2.69 -14.07
CA LEU A 251 -4.57 -2.38 -13.78
C LEU A 251 -4.96 -1.05 -14.44
N PRO A 252 -5.78 -1.05 -15.50
CA PRO A 252 -6.33 0.20 -16.03
C PRO A 252 -7.33 0.79 -15.03
N PHE A 253 -7.26 2.10 -14.81
CA PHE A 253 -8.21 2.83 -13.98
C PHE A 253 -8.41 4.26 -14.45
N LYS A 254 -9.54 4.84 -14.05
CA LYS A 254 -9.91 6.23 -14.29
C LYS A 254 -9.87 7.02 -12.99
N ARG A 255 -9.73 8.35 -13.12
CA ARG A 255 -9.91 9.27 -12.00
C ARG A 255 -11.25 9.01 -11.32
N GLY A 256 -11.23 8.89 -9.99
CA GLY A 256 -12.38 8.55 -9.15
C GLY A 256 -12.49 7.06 -8.81
N ASP A 257 -11.81 6.17 -9.53
CA ASP A 257 -11.82 4.73 -9.21
C ASP A 257 -11.21 4.48 -7.83
N ILE A 258 -11.82 3.54 -7.09
CA ILE A 258 -11.31 3.12 -5.78
C ILE A 258 -10.48 1.85 -5.95
N LEU A 259 -9.23 1.94 -5.51
CA LEU A 259 -8.22 0.90 -5.58
C LEU A 259 -7.95 0.34 -4.20
N GLN A 260 -8.17 -0.97 -4.03
CA GLN A 260 -7.72 -1.72 -2.87
C GLN A 260 -6.27 -2.15 -3.09
N VAL A 261 -5.32 -1.49 -2.44
CA VAL A 261 -3.91 -1.89 -2.44
C VAL A 261 -3.74 -3.10 -1.53
N VAL A 262 -3.18 -4.16 -2.09
CA VAL A 262 -2.95 -5.45 -1.41
C VAL A 262 -1.49 -5.59 -0.97
N SER A 263 -0.55 -5.10 -1.78
CA SER A 263 0.88 -5.11 -1.46
C SER A 263 1.58 -3.86 -1.99
N GLN A 264 2.48 -3.32 -1.16
CA GLN A 264 3.37 -2.20 -1.44
C GLN A 264 4.85 -2.61 -1.36
N GLU A 265 5.15 -3.91 -1.46
CA GLU A 265 6.52 -4.45 -1.36
C GLU A 265 7.48 -3.81 -2.37
N ASP A 266 7.02 -3.59 -3.60
CA ASP A 266 7.80 -2.90 -4.62
C ASP A 266 7.57 -1.38 -4.54
N ALA A 267 8.67 -0.63 -4.40
CA ALA A 267 8.67 0.82 -4.29
C ALA A 267 8.17 1.55 -5.57
N THR A 268 8.13 0.86 -6.72
CA THR A 268 7.74 1.42 -8.02
C THR A 268 6.37 0.95 -8.51
N TRP A 269 6.04 -0.32 -8.29
CA TRP A 269 4.81 -0.95 -8.78
C TRP A 269 4.07 -1.67 -7.66
N TRP A 270 2.95 -1.10 -7.23
CA TRP A 270 2.10 -1.70 -6.22
C TRP A 270 1.14 -2.72 -6.83
N GLN A 271 0.71 -3.67 -6.00
CA GLN A 271 -0.33 -4.62 -6.38
C GLN A 271 -1.67 -4.17 -5.79
N ALA A 272 -2.63 -3.90 -6.66
CA ALA A 272 -3.95 -3.42 -6.28
C ALA A 272 -5.06 -4.13 -7.05
N LYS A 273 -6.28 -4.00 -6.54
CA LYS A 273 -7.52 -4.42 -7.19
C LYS A 273 -8.45 -3.23 -7.25
N ARG A 274 -9.24 -3.12 -8.32
CA ARG A 274 -10.32 -2.14 -8.34
C ARG A 274 -11.49 -2.67 -7.52
N VAL A 275 -12.02 -1.84 -6.62
CA VAL A 275 -13.20 -2.19 -5.82
C VAL A 275 -14.41 -2.35 -6.75
N GLY A 276 -15.14 -3.46 -6.61
CA GLY A 276 -16.28 -3.80 -7.47
C GLY A 276 -15.94 -4.78 -8.60
N ASP A 277 -14.65 -5.01 -8.89
CA ASP A 277 -14.25 -6.06 -9.81
C ASP A 277 -14.32 -7.44 -9.13
N CYS A 278 -14.83 -8.44 -9.84
CA CYS A 278 -14.87 -9.84 -9.39
C CYS A 278 -13.51 -10.55 -9.53
N ASN A 279 -12.48 -9.88 -10.04
CA ASN A 279 -11.16 -10.45 -10.24
C ASN A 279 -10.45 -10.70 -8.90
N LEU A 280 -10.17 -11.97 -8.61
CA LEU A 280 -9.44 -12.36 -7.39
C LEU A 280 -7.95 -12.04 -7.47
N ARG A 281 -7.40 -11.81 -8.66
CA ARG A 281 -5.98 -11.51 -8.89
C ARG A 281 -5.73 -10.00 -8.86
N ALA A 282 -4.74 -9.57 -8.07
CA ALA A 282 -4.25 -8.21 -8.09
C ALA A 282 -3.50 -7.90 -9.39
N ALA A 283 -3.45 -6.62 -9.75
CA ALA A 283 -2.78 -6.09 -10.92
C ALA A 283 -1.89 -4.91 -10.53
N LEU A 284 -0.97 -4.53 -11.41
CA LEU A 284 0.06 -3.52 -11.14
C LEU A 284 -0.49 -2.11 -11.31
N VAL A 285 -0.20 -1.26 -10.34
CA VAL A 285 -0.43 0.19 -10.40
C VAL A 285 0.86 0.93 -10.04
N PRO A 286 1.13 2.10 -10.63
CA PRO A 286 2.31 2.86 -10.28
C PRO A 286 2.23 3.33 -8.82
N SER A 287 3.34 3.26 -8.10
CA SER A 287 3.44 3.78 -6.73
C SER A 287 3.35 5.31 -6.71
N THR A 288 2.99 5.87 -5.56
CA THR A 288 3.01 7.33 -5.34
C THR A 288 4.36 7.92 -5.72
N GLN A 289 5.44 7.38 -5.14
CA GLN A 289 6.80 7.89 -5.35
C GLN A 289 7.23 7.81 -6.82
N PHE A 290 6.88 6.73 -7.51
CA PHE A 290 7.24 6.55 -8.90
C PHE A 290 6.46 7.50 -9.81
N GLN A 291 5.17 7.69 -9.56
CA GLN A 291 4.36 8.62 -10.30
C GLN A 291 4.78 10.08 -10.06
N GLU A 292 5.16 10.45 -8.83
CA GLU A 292 5.76 11.76 -8.55
C GLU A 292 7.03 12.01 -9.37
N ARG A 293 7.93 11.01 -9.43
CA ARG A 293 9.18 11.12 -10.20
C ARG A 293 8.88 11.37 -11.68
N ARG A 294 7.90 10.66 -12.26
CA ARG A 294 7.45 10.86 -13.65
C ARG A 294 6.92 12.27 -13.88
N LEU A 295 6.09 12.77 -12.97
CA LEU A 295 5.51 14.11 -13.07
C LEU A 295 6.59 15.20 -12.94
N ARG A 296 7.52 15.06 -11.98
CA ARG A 296 8.67 15.97 -11.82
C ARG A 296 9.56 15.99 -13.07
N TYR A 297 9.81 14.83 -13.68
CA TYR A 297 10.60 14.73 -14.89
C TYR A 297 9.91 15.41 -16.08
N ARG A 298 8.61 15.17 -16.26
CA ARG A 298 7.81 15.80 -17.33
C ARG A 298 7.75 17.33 -17.22
N MET A 299 7.74 17.87 -15.99
CA MET A 299 7.84 19.31 -15.75
C MET A 299 9.19 19.89 -16.15
N LYS A 300 10.29 19.22 -15.79
CA LYS A 300 11.64 19.64 -16.19
C LYS A 300 11.79 19.65 -17.72
N MET A 301 11.12 18.74 -18.42
CA MET A 301 11.11 18.66 -19.87
C MET A 301 10.15 19.62 -20.58
N ARG A 302 9.41 20.48 -19.86
CA ARG A 302 8.41 21.43 -20.42
C ARG A 302 7.32 20.78 -21.29
N SER A 303 7.07 19.48 -21.12
CA SER A 303 6.04 18.74 -21.87
C SER A 303 4.66 18.82 -21.21
N PHE A 304 4.54 19.46 -20.04
CA PHE A 304 3.28 19.75 -19.36
C PHE A 304 3.35 21.15 -18.73
N PRO A 305 2.27 21.95 -18.75
CA PRO A 305 2.20 23.16 -17.95
C PRO A 305 2.36 22.78 -16.46
N ALA A 306 3.07 23.61 -15.70
CA ALA A 306 3.20 23.45 -14.27
C ALA A 306 1.79 23.37 -13.63
N PRO A 307 1.58 22.61 -12.54
CA PRO A 307 0.35 22.62 -11.79
C PRO A 307 0.15 24.06 -11.39
N SER A 308 -0.94 24.64 -11.85
CA SER A 308 -1.45 25.85 -11.26
C SER A 308 -1.71 25.52 -9.80
N SER A 309 -0.79 25.91 -8.91
CA SER A 309 -1.22 26.29 -7.56
C SER A 309 -2.44 27.19 -7.72
N PRO A 310 -3.47 27.12 -6.86
CA PRO A 310 -4.58 28.05 -6.89
C PRO A 310 -4.08 29.47 -6.53
N LYS A 311 -3.40 30.11 -7.46
CA LYS A 311 -3.10 31.53 -7.48
C LYS A 311 -3.99 32.09 -8.56
N ALA A 312 -4.89 32.98 -8.13
CA ALA A 312 -5.88 33.66 -8.96
C ALA A 312 -5.33 34.03 -10.35
N PRO A 313 -5.99 33.65 -11.46
CA PRO A 313 -5.52 34.03 -12.78
C PRO A 313 -5.78 35.52 -13.03
N THR A 314 -4.72 36.23 -13.39
CA THR A 314 -4.73 37.57 -13.98
C THR A 314 -5.39 37.54 -15.38
N TRP A 315 -6.68 37.86 -15.48
CA TRP A 315 -7.38 38.04 -16.77
C TRP A 315 -7.93 39.46 -17.00
N PHE A 316 -7.61 40.43 -16.14
CA PHE A 316 -8.15 41.80 -16.23
C PHE A 316 -7.71 42.63 -17.45
N GLN A 317 -6.94 42.10 -18.42
CA GLN A 317 -6.32 42.94 -19.45
C GLN A 317 -6.94 42.88 -20.85
N TYR A 318 -7.97 42.05 -21.12
CA TYR A 318 -8.51 41.88 -22.48
C TYR A 318 -10.05 41.95 -22.61
N VAL A 319 -10.74 42.63 -21.70
CA VAL A 319 -12.19 42.91 -21.85
C VAL A 319 -12.46 44.42 -21.75
N GLY A 320 -11.67 45.21 -22.45
CA GLY A 320 -12.03 46.57 -22.82
C GLY A 320 -12.19 46.59 -24.33
N LEU A 321 -13.44 46.70 -24.81
CA LEU A 321 -13.91 47.01 -26.17
C LEU A 321 -15.04 46.05 -26.57
N CYS A 322 -16.29 46.43 -26.24
CA CYS A 322 -17.40 46.42 -27.20
C CYS A 322 -18.63 47.17 -26.65
N PRO A 323 -19.39 47.88 -27.51
CA PRO A 323 -20.18 49.05 -27.13
C PRO A 323 -21.62 48.74 -26.70
N SER A 324 -22.15 49.67 -25.92
CA SER A 324 -23.40 49.65 -25.17
C SER A 324 -24.65 49.98 -25.99
N TYR A 325 -25.09 49.16 -26.95
CA TYR A 325 -26.41 49.38 -27.57
C TYR A 325 -27.03 48.04 -27.98
N LEU A 326 -28.32 47.86 -27.67
CA LEU A 326 -29.21 46.71 -28.00
C LEU A 326 -29.29 45.61 -26.93
N CYS A 327 -30.17 45.79 -25.93
CA CYS A 327 -31.27 44.85 -25.65
C CYS A 327 -32.18 45.44 -24.56
N SER A 328 -33.18 46.21 -25.00
CA SER A 328 -34.32 46.64 -24.19
C SER A 328 -35.53 45.74 -24.49
N SER A 329 -36.27 45.40 -23.44
CA SER A 329 -37.52 44.62 -23.41
C SER A 329 -37.39 43.09 -23.37
N LEU A 330 -37.54 42.55 -22.16
CA LEU A 330 -38.42 41.42 -21.81
C LEU A 330 -38.42 41.29 -20.29
N THR A 331 -39.57 41.61 -19.70
CA THR A 331 -39.85 41.56 -18.27
C THR A 331 -40.13 40.12 -17.84
N THR A 332 -39.26 39.54 -17.02
CA THR A 332 -39.60 38.42 -16.13
C THR A 332 -38.74 38.53 -14.87
N VAL A 333 -39.42 38.48 -13.74
CA VAL A 333 -38.91 38.78 -12.39
C VAL A 333 -38.06 37.61 -11.89
N GLY A 334 -36.85 37.91 -11.39
CA GLY A 334 -36.08 37.01 -10.50
C GLY A 334 -34.92 36.23 -11.14
N LEU A 335 -33.89 36.91 -11.66
CA LEU A 335 -32.64 36.28 -12.10
C LEU A 335 -31.43 36.85 -11.32
N ARG A 336 -30.81 36.02 -10.48
CA ARG A 336 -29.44 36.23 -9.96
C ARG A 336 -28.48 36.04 -11.13
N ARG A 337 -27.74 37.08 -11.52
CA ARG A 337 -26.65 37.04 -12.51
C ARG A 337 -25.34 37.37 -11.81
N SER A 338 -24.39 36.44 -11.95
CA SER A 338 -22.95 36.43 -11.65
C SER A 338 -22.29 37.67 -11.02
N PHE A 339 -21.57 37.43 -9.92
CA PHE A 339 -20.69 38.35 -9.19
C PHE A 339 -19.33 38.46 -9.92
N ARG A 340 -18.72 39.65 -9.96
CA ARG A 340 -17.36 39.88 -10.49
C ARG A 340 -16.48 40.43 -9.36
N LEU A 341 -15.47 39.68 -8.94
CA LEU A 341 -14.54 40.07 -7.87
C LEU A 341 -13.38 40.95 -8.41
N ARG A 342 -13.10 42.07 -7.72
CA ARG A 342 -11.81 42.80 -7.79
C ARG A 342 -11.02 42.53 -6.51
N LYS A 343 -9.71 42.28 -6.66
CA LYS A 343 -8.75 42.08 -5.57
C LYS A 343 -7.91 43.35 -5.43
N ASP A 344 -8.05 44.07 -4.32
CA ASP A 344 -7.20 45.22 -4.00
C ASP A 344 -5.94 44.73 -3.26
N ARG A 345 -4.77 45.26 -3.65
CA ARG A 345 -3.46 44.78 -3.19
C ARG A 345 -2.64 45.99 -2.74
N GLN A 346 -2.56 46.21 -1.44
CA GLN A 346 -1.56 47.10 -0.83
C GLN A 346 -0.84 46.35 0.30
N GLY A 347 0.48 46.18 0.17
CA GLY A 347 1.35 45.62 1.19
C GLY A 347 2.81 46.00 0.90
N LEU A 348 3.45 46.66 1.88
CA LEU A 348 4.84 47.11 1.88
C LEU A 348 5.86 45.95 1.90
N PRO A 349 7.15 46.18 1.55
CA PRO A 349 8.15 45.12 1.44
C PRO A 349 9.07 45.02 2.67
N GLY A 350 9.39 43.78 3.05
CA GLY A 350 10.60 43.44 3.81
C GLY A 350 10.39 42.39 4.89
N GLU A 351 10.84 41.16 4.64
CA GLU A 351 11.61 40.30 5.58
C GLU A 351 11.98 38.95 4.91
N PRO A 352 13.01 38.22 5.40
CA PRO A 352 13.94 37.45 4.57
C PRO A 352 13.51 36.02 4.27
N GLN A 353 13.98 35.51 3.15
CA GLN A 353 13.72 34.16 2.63
C GLN A 353 14.43 33.09 3.48
N THR A 354 13.67 32.17 4.05
CA THR A 354 14.14 30.82 4.42
C THR A 354 13.90 29.86 3.25
N PRO A 355 14.85 28.99 2.88
CA PRO A 355 14.75 28.14 1.70
C PRO A 355 14.08 26.81 2.08
N ASP A 356 12.75 26.77 2.19
CA ASP A 356 12.05 25.48 2.37
C ASP A 356 10.56 25.49 1.94
N ALA A 357 10.25 26.18 0.83
CA ALA A 357 8.88 26.27 0.32
C ALA A 357 8.80 25.98 -1.18
N ASN A 358 8.83 24.70 -1.56
CA ASN A 358 8.30 24.21 -2.84
C ASN A 358 8.09 22.68 -2.81
N HIS A 359 7.38 22.16 -1.81
CA HIS A 359 6.70 20.87 -1.96
C HIS A 359 5.45 21.11 -2.83
N THR A 360 5.62 21.04 -4.15
CA THR A 360 4.47 20.87 -5.05
C THR A 360 3.92 19.47 -4.79
N GLU A 361 2.91 19.36 -3.94
CA GLU A 361 2.24 18.10 -3.65
C GLU A 361 1.46 17.67 -4.91
N PHE A 362 1.81 16.52 -5.46
CA PHE A 362 1.16 15.98 -6.64
C PHE A 362 -0.09 15.21 -6.22
N LEU A 363 -1.24 15.56 -6.77
CA LEU A 363 -2.49 14.81 -6.58
C LEU A 363 -2.43 13.50 -7.38
N ILE A 364 -2.07 12.40 -6.71
CA ILE A 364 -1.90 11.08 -7.33
C ILE A 364 -2.94 10.10 -6.80
N TYR A 365 -2.89 9.83 -5.49
CA TYR A 365 -3.85 9.00 -4.79
C TYR A 365 -4.26 9.70 -3.49
N GLU A 366 -5.48 9.43 -3.05
CA GLU A 366 -5.98 9.86 -1.74
C GLU A 366 -6.42 8.65 -0.93
N GLU A 367 -6.01 8.56 0.34
CA GLU A 367 -6.44 7.47 1.22
C GLU A 367 -7.91 7.65 1.60
N VAL A 368 -8.72 6.62 1.34
CA VAL A 368 -10.17 6.63 1.58
C VAL A 368 -10.61 5.47 2.47
N THR A 369 -11.75 5.62 3.12
CA THR A 369 -12.43 4.58 3.89
C THR A 369 -13.92 4.60 3.62
N GLN A 370 -14.60 3.48 3.83
CA GLN A 370 -16.06 3.47 3.77
C GLN A 370 -16.64 4.15 5.00
N TYR A 371 -17.40 5.21 4.76
CA TYR A 371 -18.26 5.85 5.75
C TYR A 371 -19.68 5.34 5.58
N LEU A 372 -20.22 4.76 6.66
CA LEU A 372 -21.60 4.30 6.74
C LEU A 372 -22.40 5.32 7.57
N PRO A 373 -23.41 6.00 6.98
CA PRO A 373 -24.30 6.88 7.73
C PRO A 373 -25.00 6.12 8.87
N ARG A 374 -24.87 6.59 10.12
CA ARG A 374 -25.53 5.95 11.27
C ARG A 374 -26.93 6.53 11.49
N PRO A 375 -27.91 5.72 11.92
CA PRO A 375 -29.21 6.23 12.33
C PRO A 375 -29.07 7.24 13.48
N GLY A 376 -29.57 8.47 13.28
CA GLY A 376 -29.49 9.55 14.28
C GLY A 376 -28.25 10.45 14.18
N GLU A 377 -27.34 10.17 13.24
CA GLU A 377 -26.24 11.09 12.91
C GLU A 377 -26.76 12.29 12.10
N ARG A 378 -26.07 13.43 12.21
CA ARG A 378 -26.46 14.64 11.48
C ARG A 378 -26.32 14.40 9.97
N PRO A 379 -27.24 14.93 9.14
CA PRO A 379 -27.13 14.79 7.70
C PRO A 379 -25.86 15.48 7.17
N ARG A 380 -25.35 14.95 6.06
CA ARG A 380 -24.19 15.52 5.36
C ARG A 380 -24.55 16.83 4.66
N LEU A 381 -23.59 17.76 4.61
CA LEU A 381 -23.67 18.93 3.75
C LEU A 381 -23.44 18.48 2.30
N ILE A 382 -24.27 18.95 1.38
CA ILE A 382 -24.13 18.68 -0.05
C ILE A 382 -23.77 19.99 -0.75
N VAL A 383 -22.64 19.97 -1.42
CA VAL A 383 -22.10 21.07 -2.20
C VAL A 383 -22.35 20.79 -3.68
N LEU A 384 -23.06 21.71 -4.32
CA LEU A 384 -23.37 21.65 -5.74
C LEU A 384 -22.44 22.61 -6.48
N ILE A 385 -21.69 22.09 -7.44
CA ILE A 385 -20.80 22.85 -8.32
C ILE A 385 -21.28 22.66 -9.75
N GLY A 386 -21.18 23.68 -10.60
CA GLY A 386 -21.39 23.45 -12.02
C GLY A 386 -21.08 24.66 -12.88
N SER A 387 -21.11 24.41 -14.18
CA SER A 387 -20.80 25.39 -15.20
C SER A 387 -21.88 26.47 -15.33
N LEU A 388 -21.51 27.58 -15.98
CA LEU A 388 -22.45 28.62 -16.37
C LEU A 388 -23.55 28.03 -17.27
N GLY A 389 -24.81 28.11 -16.83
CA GLY A 389 -25.95 27.56 -17.57
C GLY A 389 -26.56 26.29 -16.98
N ALA A 390 -25.91 25.66 -15.99
CA ALA A 390 -26.40 24.42 -15.36
C ALA A 390 -27.68 24.57 -14.48
N ARG A 391 -28.20 25.80 -14.29
CA ARG A 391 -29.44 26.10 -13.53
C ARG A 391 -29.53 25.43 -12.14
N ILE A 392 -28.40 25.25 -11.47
CA ILE A 392 -28.28 24.59 -10.15
C ILE A 392 -29.22 25.20 -9.11
N THR A 393 -29.36 26.53 -9.09
CA THR A 393 -30.26 27.21 -8.15
C THR A 393 -31.71 26.75 -8.29
N GLU A 394 -32.18 26.53 -9.52
CA GLU A 394 -33.54 26.08 -9.78
C GLU A 394 -33.75 24.62 -9.38
N LEU A 395 -32.78 23.75 -9.71
CA LEU A 395 -32.80 22.35 -9.29
C LEU A 395 -32.81 22.25 -7.75
N LYS A 396 -31.95 23.02 -7.08
CA LYS A 396 -31.91 23.11 -5.61
C LYS A 396 -33.26 23.52 -5.03
N GLN A 397 -33.90 24.57 -5.58
CA GLN A 397 -35.21 25.02 -5.11
C GLN A 397 -36.29 23.96 -5.30
N ARG A 398 -36.28 23.24 -6.44
CA ARG A 398 -37.25 22.17 -6.71
C ARG A 398 -37.09 20.99 -5.74
N VAL A 399 -35.86 20.52 -5.51
CA VAL A 399 -35.59 19.45 -4.52
C VAL A 399 -36.10 19.80 -3.13
N ILE A 400 -35.86 21.05 -2.69
CA ILE A 400 -36.30 21.51 -1.37
C ILE A 400 -37.83 21.66 -1.32
N ALA A 401 -38.46 22.16 -2.39
CA ALA A 401 -39.91 22.32 -2.46
C ALA A 401 -40.65 20.97 -2.41
N GLU A 402 -40.11 19.94 -3.06
CA GLU A 402 -40.69 18.59 -3.06
C GLU A 402 -40.49 17.89 -1.71
N ASN A 403 -39.38 18.15 -1.00
CA ASN A 403 -39.05 17.48 0.27
C ASN A 403 -38.51 18.44 1.35
N PRO A 404 -39.33 19.40 1.85
CA PRO A 404 -38.88 20.46 2.77
C PRO A 404 -38.56 19.97 4.20
N ARG A 405 -38.95 18.73 4.52
CA ARG A 405 -38.63 18.07 5.78
C ARG A 405 -37.21 17.50 5.80
N ARG A 406 -36.69 17.08 4.65
CA ARG A 406 -35.36 16.43 4.54
C ARG A 406 -34.27 17.41 4.11
N TYR A 407 -34.61 18.39 3.27
CA TYR A 407 -33.64 19.32 2.70
C TYR A 407 -33.87 20.75 3.15
N GLY A 408 -32.79 21.53 3.22
CA GLY A 408 -32.81 22.97 3.48
C GLY A 408 -31.68 23.67 2.72
N PHE A 409 -31.75 25.00 2.67
CA PHE A 409 -30.66 25.82 2.15
C PHE A 409 -30.19 26.80 3.22
N ALA A 410 -28.90 27.11 3.22
CA ALA A 410 -28.33 28.12 4.10
C ALA A 410 -28.72 29.52 3.61
N VAL A 411 -29.29 30.34 4.50
CA VAL A 411 -29.62 31.73 4.17
C VAL A 411 -28.33 32.56 4.14
N PRO A 412 -28.00 33.19 3.00
CA PRO A 412 -26.77 33.96 2.86
C PRO A 412 -26.88 35.33 3.53
N HIS A 413 -25.73 35.94 3.81
CA HIS A 413 -25.61 37.30 4.32
C HIS A 413 -25.45 38.30 3.17
N THR A 414 -25.90 39.54 3.38
CA THR A 414 -25.66 40.64 2.45
C THR A 414 -25.48 41.97 3.16
N THR A 415 -24.69 42.86 2.57
CA THR A 415 -24.58 44.27 3.00
C THR A 415 -25.60 45.19 2.35
N ARG A 416 -26.38 44.68 1.40
CA ARG A 416 -27.43 45.44 0.72
C ARG A 416 -28.53 45.80 1.71
N ALA A 417 -29.07 47.00 1.64
CA ALA A 417 -30.27 47.35 2.38
C ALA A 417 -31.47 46.43 2.02
N ARG A 418 -32.20 46.01 3.05
CA ARG A 418 -33.43 45.21 2.93
C ARG A 418 -34.50 45.98 2.13
N LYS A 419 -35.12 45.33 1.15
CA LYS A 419 -36.28 45.90 0.42
C LYS A 419 -37.57 45.73 1.21
N SER A 420 -38.60 46.49 0.87
CA SER A 420 -39.90 46.48 1.55
C SER A 420 -40.61 45.11 1.56
N HIS A 421 -40.36 44.25 0.57
CA HIS A 421 -40.97 42.92 0.45
C HIS A 421 -40.10 41.77 0.99
N GLU A 422 -38.88 42.06 1.45
CA GLU A 422 -37.93 41.06 1.95
C GLU A 422 -38.02 40.94 3.47
N ARG A 423 -37.82 39.72 3.99
CA ARG A 423 -37.86 39.43 5.42
C ARG A 423 -36.47 39.02 5.91
N GLU A 424 -36.12 39.52 7.11
CA GLU A 424 -34.86 39.18 7.77
C GLU A 424 -34.79 37.66 8.01
N GLY A 425 -33.68 37.04 7.59
CA GLY A 425 -33.45 35.61 7.78
C GLY A 425 -34.30 34.68 6.89
N VAL A 426 -34.98 35.21 5.88
CA VAL A 426 -35.67 34.42 4.85
C VAL A 426 -34.89 34.47 3.54
N GLU A 427 -34.81 35.64 2.92
CA GLU A 427 -34.04 35.80 1.67
C GLU A 427 -32.55 36.02 1.96
N TYR A 428 -32.25 36.86 2.94
CA TYR A 428 -30.89 37.20 3.37
C TYR A 428 -30.85 37.55 4.86
N HIS A 429 -29.66 37.41 5.44
CA HIS A 429 -29.26 38.10 6.67
C HIS A 429 -28.65 39.45 6.30
N PHE A 430 -29.30 40.53 6.73
CA PHE A 430 -28.91 41.88 6.35
C PHE A 430 -27.96 42.45 7.40
N ILE A 431 -26.67 42.53 7.08
CA ILE A 431 -25.61 42.98 8.00
C ILE A 431 -24.90 44.22 7.48
N SER A 432 -24.23 44.95 8.36
CA SER A 432 -23.44 46.12 7.94
C SER A 432 -22.17 45.68 7.20
N LYS A 433 -21.62 46.55 6.34
CA LYS A 433 -20.36 46.28 5.64
C LYS A 433 -19.21 45.99 6.62
N ALA A 434 -19.13 46.75 7.72
CA ALA A 434 -18.13 46.54 8.76
C ALA A 434 -18.26 45.18 9.47
N ALA A 435 -19.48 44.72 9.74
CA ALA A 435 -19.71 43.39 10.31
C ALA A 435 -19.33 42.28 9.32
N PHE A 436 -19.69 42.44 8.04
CA PHE A 436 -19.34 41.49 6.99
C PHE A 436 -17.82 41.35 6.85
N GLU A 437 -17.08 42.46 6.82
CA GLU A 437 -15.62 42.46 6.75
C GLU A 437 -14.96 41.82 7.98
N ALA A 438 -15.52 42.04 9.18
CA ALA A 438 -15.06 41.36 10.39
C ALA A 438 -15.29 39.84 10.34
N ASP A 439 -16.43 39.40 9.80
CA ASP A 439 -16.74 37.97 9.65
C ASP A 439 -15.88 37.29 8.57
N ILE A 440 -15.46 38.02 7.52
CA ILE A 440 -14.42 37.56 6.57
C ILE A 440 -13.09 37.35 7.32
N GLN A 441 -12.63 38.34 8.09
CA GLN A 441 -11.36 38.26 8.82
C GLN A 441 -11.33 37.10 9.84
N ASN A 442 -12.48 36.75 10.39
CA ASN A 442 -12.64 35.62 11.31
C ASN A 442 -12.87 34.26 10.61
N GLY A 443 -12.83 34.20 9.28
CA GLY A 443 -12.98 32.95 8.53
C GLY A 443 -14.38 32.31 8.65
N LYS A 444 -15.44 33.11 8.85
CA LYS A 444 -16.80 32.58 9.06
C LYS A 444 -17.58 32.27 7.77
N PHE A 445 -17.08 32.71 6.61
CA PHE A 445 -17.73 32.51 5.31
C PHE A 445 -17.10 31.36 4.55
N ILE A 446 -17.93 30.49 3.96
CA ILE A 446 -17.47 29.46 3.00
C ILE A 446 -17.20 30.08 1.63
N GLU A 447 -18.02 31.04 1.24
CA GLU A 447 -17.88 31.80 0.01
C GLU A 447 -18.38 33.23 0.25
N TYR A 448 -17.74 34.20 -0.39
CA TYR A 448 -18.22 35.57 -0.43
C TYR A 448 -17.81 36.27 -1.72
N GLY A 449 -18.57 37.29 -2.11
CA GLY A 449 -18.34 38.05 -3.33
C GLY A 449 -19.05 39.40 -3.32
N GLU A 450 -18.71 40.24 -4.28
CA GLU A 450 -19.25 41.59 -4.42
C GLU A 450 -20.13 41.71 -5.67
N TYR A 451 -21.28 42.36 -5.53
CA TYR A 451 -22.16 42.70 -6.65
C TYR A 451 -22.90 44.00 -6.40
N LYS A 452 -22.82 44.90 -7.39
CA LYS A 452 -23.40 46.25 -7.33
C LYS A 452 -23.05 46.94 -6.00
N ASP A 453 -21.75 46.96 -5.68
CA ASP A 453 -21.16 47.60 -4.49
C ASP A 453 -21.65 47.04 -3.14
N ASN A 454 -22.27 45.85 -3.15
CA ASN A 454 -22.72 45.16 -1.95
C ASN A 454 -22.06 43.78 -1.87
N LEU A 455 -21.70 43.39 -0.65
CA LEU A 455 -21.13 42.07 -0.37
C LEU A 455 -22.24 41.06 -0.12
N TYR A 456 -21.99 39.83 -0.53
CA TYR A 456 -22.86 38.68 -0.34
C TYR A 456 -22.00 37.47 0.02
N GLY A 457 -22.48 36.61 0.90
CA GLY A 457 -21.73 35.39 1.26
C GLY A 457 -22.52 34.40 2.08
N THR A 458 -22.11 33.14 2.04
CA THR A 458 -22.74 32.06 2.79
C THR A 458 -21.89 31.74 4.01
N SER A 459 -22.46 31.84 5.22
CA SER A 459 -21.71 31.63 6.47
C SER A 459 -21.75 30.16 6.90
N LEU A 460 -20.72 29.70 7.63
CA LEU A 460 -20.69 28.37 8.24
C LEU A 460 -21.81 28.22 9.29
N GLU A 461 -22.14 29.29 10.02
CA GLU A 461 -23.23 29.30 10.98
C GLU A 461 -24.60 29.06 10.31
N SER A 462 -24.83 29.70 9.16
CA SER A 462 -26.06 29.49 8.36
C SER A 462 -26.21 28.03 7.95
N ILE A 463 -25.11 27.34 7.66
CA ILE A 463 -25.09 25.91 7.31
C ILE A 463 -25.37 25.07 8.55
N HIS A 464 -24.64 25.28 9.64
CA HIS A 464 -24.80 24.54 10.89
C HIS A 464 -26.24 24.62 11.41
N ARG A 465 -26.90 25.78 11.28
CA ARG A 465 -28.31 25.96 11.66
C ARG A 465 -29.27 25.01 10.92
N ILE A 466 -28.99 24.65 9.67
CA ILE A 466 -29.80 23.69 8.90
C ILE A 466 -29.46 22.26 9.31
N LEU A 467 -28.16 21.96 9.49
CA LEU A 467 -27.71 20.64 9.93
C LEU A 467 -28.22 20.29 11.33
N ASP A 468 -28.26 21.26 12.24
CA ASP A 468 -28.80 21.15 13.61
C ASP A 468 -30.32 20.87 13.62
N GLN A 469 -31.04 21.25 12.56
CA GLN A 469 -32.45 20.90 12.36
C GLN A 469 -32.64 19.47 11.81
N ASN A 470 -31.57 18.68 11.73
CA ASN A 470 -31.55 17.34 11.16
C ASN A 470 -31.99 17.33 9.68
N LYS A 471 -31.62 18.38 8.93
CA LYS A 471 -31.87 18.50 7.49
C LYS A 471 -30.55 18.50 6.71
N ALA A 472 -30.54 17.88 5.54
CA ALA A 472 -29.42 17.97 4.62
C ALA A 472 -29.39 19.37 3.98
N CYS A 473 -28.28 20.08 4.17
CA CYS A 473 -28.09 21.41 3.64
C CYS A 473 -27.58 21.33 2.20
N LEU A 474 -28.27 21.98 1.26
CA LEU A 474 -27.83 22.14 -0.13
C LEU A 474 -27.21 23.53 -0.31
N VAL A 475 -25.92 23.57 -0.67
CA VAL A 475 -25.18 24.82 -0.94
C VAL A 475 -24.64 24.77 -2.36
N ASP A 476 -24.90 25.81 -3.15
CA ASP A 476 -24.26 26.01 -4.45
C ASP A 476 -22.99 26.85 -4.27
N VAL A 477 -21.85 26.36 -4.74
CA VAL A 477 -20.57 27.07 -4.65
C VAL A 477 -20.00 27.28 -6.05
N GLN A 478 -19.51 28.49 -6.32
CA GLN A 478 -18.82 28.78 -7.58
C GLN A 478 -17.33 28.38 -7.50
N PRO A 479 -16.82 27.59 -8.46
CA PRO A 479 -15.44 27.11 -8.45
C PRO A 479 -14.40 28.20 -8.71
N GLU A 480 -14.79 29.39 -9.18
CA GLU A 480 -13.88 30.53 -9.37
C GLU A 480 -13.52 31.25 -8.07
N VAL A 481 -14.30 31.04 -7.01
CA VAL A 481 -13.94 31.46 -5.67
C VAL A 481 -12.87 30.49 -5.20
N SER A 482 -11.74 31.00 -4.71
CA SER A 482 -10.76 30.18 -4.02
C SER A 482 -11.52 29.40 -2.96
N ILE A 483 -11.72 28.11 -3.18
CA ILE A 483 -12.04 27.17 -2.11
C ILE A 483 -10.74 27.13 -1.30
N GLU A 484 -10.50 28.18 -0.51
CA GLU A 484 -9.34 28.24 0.36
C GLU A 484 -9.47 27.06 1.32
N THR A 485 -8.46 26.22 1.22
CA THR A 485 -8.27 24.87 1.77
C THR A 485 -8.20 24.81 3.29
N ASP A 486 -8.89 25.72 4.00
CA ASP A 486 -8.91 25.79 5.46
C ASP A 486 -10.30 25.67 6.08
N ILE A 487 -11.35 25.54 5.26
CA ILE A 487 -12.62 25.09 5.81
C ILE A 487 -12.39 23.65 6.27
N ASN A 488 -12.60 23.39 7.55
CA ASN A 488 -12.67 22.04 8.12
C ASN A 488 -13.77 21.23 7.39
N PHE A 489 -13.49 20.77 6.16
CA PHE A 489 -14.27 19.85 5.34
C PHE A 489 -14.44 18.47 6.02
N LYS A 490 -13.88 18.31 7.23
CA LYS A 490 -14.04 17.18 8.14
C LYS A 490 -15.51 16.82 8.40
N SER A 491 -16.44 17.75 8.22
CA SER A 491 -17.88 17.46 8.28
C SER A 491 -18.41 16.97 6.92
N CYS A 492 -18.04 15.73 6.57
CA CYS A 492 -18.62 14.85 5.56
C CYS A 492 -19.43 15.53 4.43
N ASN A 493 -18.74 16.10 3.44
CA ASN A 493 -19.38 16.78 2.30
C ASN A 493 -19.56 15.84 1.10
N LEU A 494 -20.66 15.95 0.35
CA LEU A 494 -20.79 15.39 -0.99
C LEU A 494 -20.67 16.51 -2.00
N LEU A 495 -19.79 16.38 -2.99
CA LEU A 495 -19.62 17.36 -4.06
C LEU A 495 -20.22 16.83 -5.37
N VAL A 496 -21.26 17.50 -5.88
CA VAL A 496 -21.95 17.13 -7.13
C VAL A 496 -21.63 18.15 -8.21
N PHE A 497 -21.07 17.68 -9.34
CA PHE A 497 -20.76 18.51 -10.49
C PHE A 497 -21.85 18.43 -11.57
N PHE A 498 -22.38 19.57 -12.00
CA PHE A 498 -23.31 19.67 -13.13
C PHE A 498 -22.57 20.11 -14.39
N SER A 499 -22.62 19.27 -15.42
CA SER A 499 -22.11 19.60 -16.74
C SER A 499 -23.26 19.60 -17.76
N THR A 500 -23.35 20.68 -18.54
CA THR A 500 -24.22 20.75 -19.71
C THR A 500 -23.45 20.22 -20.92
N CYS A 501 -23.94 19.15 -21.55
CA CYS A 501 -23.39 18.69 -22.82
C CYS A 501 -23.63 19.78 -23.87
N SER A 502 -22.59 20.20 -24.59
CA SER A 502 -22.75 21.10 -25.73
C SER A 502 -21.82 20.66 -26.85
N ASP A 503 -22.23 19.63 -27.58
CA ASP A 503 -21.80 19.48 -28.97
C ASP A 503 -22.52 20.47 -29.90
N MET A 504 -23.52 21.22 -29.43
CA MET A 504 -24.30 22.15 -30.27
C MET A 504 -24.46 23.53 -29.61
N CYS A 505 -23.44 24.38 -29.71
CA CYS A 505 -23.64 25.82 -29.51
C CYS A 505 -22.74 26.62 -30.46
N GLU A 506 -23.26 26.88 -31.65
CA GLU A 506 -22.65 27.72 -32.69
C GLU A 506 -22.67 29.22 -32.36
N SER A 507 -22.97 29.60 -31.12
CA SER A 507 -22.97 30.99 -30.68
C SER A 507 -22.21 31.17 -29.36
N THR A 508 -21.07 31.84 -29.47
CA THR A 508 -20.17 32.33 -28.41
C THR A 508 -19.22 31.29 -27.81
N SER A 509 -17.95 31.44 -28.16
CA SER A 509 -16.74 30.68 -27.82
C SER A 509 -16.36 30.56 -26.32
N LEU A 510 -17.31 30.65 -25.39
CA LEU A 510 -17.03 30.77 -23.94
C LEU A 510 -17.65 29.66 -23.07
N LEU A 511 -18.62 28.89 -23.57
CA LEU A 511 -19.39 27.92 -22.74
C LEU A 511 -18.75 26.52 -22.62
N PRO A 512 -18.28 25.86 -23.72
CA PRO A 512 -17.67 24.52 -23.63
C PRO A 512 -16.41 24.51 -22.76
N CYS A 513 -15.62 25.60 -22.81
CA CYS A 513 -14.41 25.75 -22.01
C CYS A 513 -14.67 25.86 -20.49
N SER A 514 -15.90 26.09 -20.02
CA SER A 514 -16.13 26.27 -18.57
C SER A 514 -16.22 24.93 -17.83
N ALA A 515 -16.88 23.91 -18.40
CA ALA A 515 -17.06 22.63 -17.72
C ALA A 515 -15.75 21.80 -17.70
N GLU A 516 -15.03 21.73 -18.82
CA GLU A 516 -13.72 21.06 -18.91
C GLU A 516 -12.72 21.69 -17.95
N ARG A 517 -12.66 23.02 -17.88
CA ARG A 517 -11.76 23.73 -16.94
C ARG A 517 -12.13 23.47 -15.48
N ILE A 518 -13.42 23.36 -15.15
CA ILE A 518 -13.85 23.03 -13.79
C ILE A 518 -13.48 21.59 -13.46
N ASP A 519 -13.64 20.64 -14.39
CA ASP A 519 -13.24 19.25 -14.18
C ASP A 519 -11.72 19.11 -14.02
N GLU A 520 -10.93 19.79 -14.85
CA GLU A 520 -9.47 19.82 -14.75
C GLU A 520 -9.00 20.34 -13.38
N CYS A 521 -9.54 21.49 -12.94
CA CYS A 521 -9.12 22.12 -11.69
C CYS A 521 -9.71 21.45 -10.44
N TYR A 522 -10.97 21.00 -10.48
CA TYR A 522 -11.74 20.63 -9.29
C TYR A 522 -12.36 19.24 -9.33
N GLY A 523 -12.35 18.53 -10.46
CA GLY A 523 -12.98 17.21 -10.60
C GLY A 523 -12.46 16.15 -9.61
N HIS A 524 -11.34 16.38 -8.94
CA HIS A 524 -10.74 15.48 -7.97
C HIS A 524 -11.41 15.61 -6.59
N TRP A 525 -12.10 16.72 -6.35
CA TRP A 525 -12.98 16.93 -5.19
C TRP A 525 -14.40 16.44 -5.45
N VAL A 526 -14.74 16.11 -6.71
CA VAL A 526 -16.11 15.75 -7.12
C VAL A 526 -16.36 14.28 -6.83
N ASP A 527 -17.43 14.00 -6.10
CA ASP A 527 -17.87 12.63 -5.80
C ASP A 527 -18.84 12.09 -6.85
N TYR A 528 -19.65 12.97 -7.44
CA TYR A 528 -20.63 12.60 -8.47
C TYR A 528 -20.72 13.65 -9.57
N VAL A 529 -20.72 13.20 -10.83
CA VAL A 529 -20.90 14.06 -12.00
C VAL A 529 -22.27 13.79 -12.62
N LEU A 530 -23.12 14.82 -12.68
CA LEU A 530 -24.43 14.79 -13.31
C LEU A 530 -24.37 15.48 -14.68
N VAL A 531 -24.55 14.69 -15.74
CA VAL A 531 -24.55 15.16 -17.13
C VAL A 531 -25.94 14.92 -17.73
N LYS A 532 -26.82 15.92 -17.66
CA LYS A 532 -28.19 15.85 -18.20
C LYS A 532 -28.60 17.17 -18.84
N GLU A 533 -29.17 17.09 -20.04
CA GLU A 533 -29.71 18.25 -20.77
C GLU A 533 -31.12 18.62 -20.30
N ASP A 534 -31.94 17.63 -19.94
CA ASP A 534 -33.32 17.83 -19.49
C ASP A 534 -33.40 18.10 -17.97
N PRO A 535 -34.05 19.20 -17.53
CA PRO A 535 -34.16 19.54 -16.10
C PRO A 535 -35.06 18.58 -15.30
N GLY A 536 -35.97 17.83 -15.95
CA GLY A 536 -36.78 16.81 -15.27
C GLY A 536 -35.94 15.60 -14.90
N SER A 537 -35.16 15.11 -15.87
CA SER A 537 -34.24 13.98 -15.73
C SER A 537 -33.11 14.31 -14.76
N ALA A 538 -32.55 15.51 -14.83
CA ALA A 538 -31.53 15.99 -13.91
C ALA A 538 -32.04 16.04 -12.46
N LEU A 539 -33.29 16.46 -12.25
CA LEU A 539 -33.90 16.48 -10.93
C LEU A 539 -34.09 15.07 -10.36
N ALA A 540 -34.63 14.15 -11.17
CA ALA A 540 -34.86 12.77 -10.76
C ALA A 540 -33.55 12.07 -10.38
N GLU A 541 -32.50 12.24 -11.18
CA GLU A 541 -31.18 11.68 -10.87
C GLU A 541 -30.57 12.32 -9.63
N LEU A 542 -30.66 13.65 -9.47
CA LEU A 542 -30.18 14.33 -8.28
C LEU A 542 -30.88 13.79 -7.02
N GLN A 543 -32.19 13.55 -7.05
CA GLN A 543 -32.91 12.97 -5.92
C GLN A 543 -32.40 11.57 -5.55
N VAL A 544 -32.14 10.73 -6.55
CA VAL A 544 -31.57 9.39 -6.33
C VAL A 544 -30.20 9.48 -5.69
N VAL A 545 -29.34 10.38 -6.18
CA VAL A 545 -27.99 10.60 -5.59
C VAL A 545 -28.11 11.08 -4.14
N LEU A 546 -28.98 12.06 -3.87
CA LEU A 546 -29.20 12.59 -2.53
C LEU A 546 -29.71 11.53 -1.55
N GLU A 547 -30.56 10.61 -2.01
CA GLU A 547 -31.03 9.50 -1.20
C GLU A 547 -29.92 8.49 -0.92
N ARG A 548 -29.19 8.06 -1.95
CA ARG A 548 -28.07 7.11 -1.82
C ARG A 548 -26.99 7.60 -0.87
N VAL A 549 -26.71 8.89 -0.85
CA VAL A 549 -25.68 9.48 0.02
C VAL A 549 -26.07 9.41 1.50
N GLN A 550 -27.36 9.30 1.80
CA GLN A 550 -27.88 9.16 3.16
C GLN A 550 -28.07 7.70 3.58
N THR A 551 -28.20 6.77 2.62
CA THR A 551 -28.55 5.36 2.90
C THR A 551 -27.42 4.36 2.62
N GLU A 552 -26.59 4.62 1.61
CA GLU A 552 -25.53 3.73 1.16
C GLU A 552 -24.15 4.14 1.73
N PRO A 553 -23.25 3.17 1.94
CA PRO A 553 -21.85 3.47 2.27
C PRO A 553 -21.19 4.30 1.18
N GLN A 554 -20.45 5.35 1.58
CA GLN A 554 -19.71 6.22 0.68
C GLN A 554 -18.21 6.15 0.97
N TRP A 555 -17.39 6.23 -0.07
CA TRP A 555 -15.95 6.37 0.10
C TRP A 555 -15.63 7.82 0.46
N VAL A 556 -15.00 8.02 1.62
CA VAL A 556 -14.58 9.35 2.10
C VAL A 556 -13.10 9.35 2.43
N PRO A 557 -12.42 10.50 2.34
CA PRO A 557 -11.04 10.62 2.79
C PRO A 557 -10.88 10.17 4.24
N VAL A 558 -9.81 9.43 4.52
CA VAL A 558 -9.54 8.89 5.86
C VAL A 558 -9.40 10.02 6.90
N CYS A 559 -8.89 11.18 6.50
CA CYS A 559 -8.77 12.36 7.35
C CYS A 559 -10.11 12.93 7.84
N TRP A 560 -11.25 12.52 7.24
CA TRP A 560 -12.58 12.93 7.71
C TRP A 560 -13.10 12.04 8.84
N VAL A 561 -12.64 10.80 8.92
CA VAL A 561 -13.13 9.82 9.91
C VAL A 561 -12.15 9.68 11.08
N ARG A 562 -10.85 9.90 10.87
CA ARG A 562 -9.84 9.91 11.94
C ARG A 562 -9.82 11.30 12.60
N SER A 563 -10.71 11.53 13.56
CA SER A 563 -10.72 12.72 14.42
C SER A 563 -10.38 12.37 15.85
#